data_AF-A0A944QW74-F1
#
_entry.id   AF-A0A944QW74-F1
#
_cell.length_a   1.000
_cell.length_b   1.000
_cell.length_c   1.000
_cell.angle_alpha   90.00
_cell.angle_beta   90.00
_cell.angle_gamma   90.00
#
_symmetry.space_group_name_H-M   'P 1'
#
loop_
_entity.id
_entity.type
_entity.pdbx_description
1 polymer ?
#
loop_
_entity_poly.entity_id
_entity_poly.type
_entity_poly.pdbx_seq_one_letter_code
_entity_poly.pdbx_strand_id
1 'polypeptide(L)'
;MNLRKYTRHGVGVLGLLLLNGCGGGSGGSSDEEVLTGRFLDSACAGLTYYTQSRSGVTNANGEFTYLAGETVVFGLGDLEFPAVTAAQILTPLELAGVEDINDTGVVNMARLLQSLDQDCDPDNGITISGEALLAATGMSIDFEDPDFDTQVANLVANAGQQNSTCTTLIDADQAIAHLQNTLNELNNQTEPPIGDGLAGKVGLWEGEGQQPGISWTISIDLQLDQQLIEYPSLECGGYLTLLQESDAQLQFRETITFGATHCCDQGIVELTDQSATELVYRWHADETTVPPNCDIAVGSLTKVE
;
A
#
# COMPACT_ATOMS: atom_id res chain seq x y z
N MET A 1 83.07 -17.69 36.94
CA MET A 1 83.73 -16.48 37.48
C MET A 1 82.84 -15.30 37.12
N ASN A 2 81.86 -15.00 37.96
CA ASN A 2 81.89 -13.96 39.00
C ASN A 2 81.76 -12.52 38.46
N LEU A 3 80.74 -11.85 39.02
CA LEU A 3 80.61 -10.41 39.30
C LEU A 3 80.18 -9.52 38.10
N ARG A 4 78.95 -9.00 38.06
CA ARG A 4 78.25 -8.01 38.92
C ARG A 4 78.50 -6.55 38.49
N LYS A 5 77.37 -5.87 38.19
CA LYS A 5 77.02 -4.47 38.55
C LYS A 5 77.68 -3.36 37.71
N TYR A 6 77.10 -2.19 37.40
CA TYR A 6 75.91 -1.45 37.87
C TYR A 6 75.64 -0.24 36.91
N THR A 7 74.35 0.09 36.65
CA THR A 7 73.70 1.45 36.66
C THR A 7 74.21 2.55 35.68
N ARG A 8 73.40 3.45 35.08
CA ARG A 8 72.36 4.34 35.65
C ARG A 8 71.84 5.35 34.58
N HIS A 9 70.74 6.05 34.91
CA HIS A 9 70.09 7.24 34.27
C HIS A 9 69.18 6.89 33.08
N GLY A 10 67.90 7.25 32.98
CA GLY A 10 67.07 8.28 33.62
C GLY A 10 66.27 9.00 32.53
N VAL A 11 65.07 9.48 32.87
CA VAL A 11 64.15 10.33 32.07
C VAL A 11 63.10 9.58 31.24
N GLY A 12 61.84 9.74 31.66
CA GLY A 12 60.64 9.36 30.91
C GLY A 12 60.10 10.53 30.10
N VAL A 13 59.36 10.22 29.02
CA VAL A 13 58.45 11.14 28.33
C VAL A 13 57.24 10.35 27.81
N LEU A 14 56.10 10.96 28.09
CA LEU A 14 54.71 10.67 27.77
C LEU A 14 54.49 10.40 26.27
N GLY A 15 54.06 9.17 25.92
CA GLY A 15 53.69 8.79 24.56
C GLY A 15 52.21 9.00 24.29
N LEU A 16 51.89 9.99 23.44
CA LEU A 16 50.56 10.20 22.87
C LEU A 16 50.10 8.94 22.10
N LEU A 17 49.02 8.33 22.56
CA LEU A 17 48.26 7.33 21.83
C LEU A 17 47.33 8.05 20.85
N LEU A 18 47.65 8.00 19.56
CA LEU A 18 46.77 8.41 18.48
C LEU A 18 45.70 7.32 18.28
N LEU A 19 44.51 7.55 18.82
CA LEU A 19 43.30 6.80 18.50
C LEU A 19 42.88 7.16 17.08
N ASN A 20 43.11 6.25 16.12
CA ASN A 20 42.43 6.30 14.83
C ASN A 20 41.00 5.81 15.05
N GLY A 21 40.09 6.76 15.33
CA GLY A 21 38.66 6.54 15.18
C GLY A 21 38.33 6.46 13.70
N CYS A 22 38.10 5.24 13.20
CA CYS A 22 37.47 5.04 11.91
C CYS A 22 35.99 5.42 12.06
N GLY A 23 35.65 6.63 11.65
CA GLY A 23 34.28 7.07 11.48
C GLY A 23 33.65 6.30 10.33
N GLY A 24 33.01 5.17 10.67
CA GLY A 24 32.06 4.52 9.78
C GLY A 24 30.82 5.40 9.68
N GLY A 25 30.79 6.25 8.67
CA GLY A 25 29.55 6.88 8.24
C GLY A 25 28.60 5.76 7.79
N SER A 26 27.61 5.48 8.63
CA SER A 26 26.39 4.80 8.22
C SER A 26 25.74 5.73 7.20
N GLY A 27 26.08 5.54 5.92
CA GLY A 27 25.22 6.00 4.85
C GLY A 27 23.90 5.30 5.08
N GLY A 28 22.93 6.04 5.63
CA GLY A 28 21.54 5.61 5.59
C GLY A 28 21.21 5.42 4.12
N SER A 29 21.21 4.18 3.68
CA SER A 29 20.41 3.78 2.53
C SER A 29 19.00 4.15 2.95
N SER A 30 18.48 5.24 2.39
CA SER A 30 17.05 5.42 2.32
C SER A 30 16.56 4.25 1.49
N ASP A 31 16.30 3.13 2.14
CA ASP A 31 15.64 2.00 1.51
C ASP A 31 14.26 2.53 1.14
N GLU A 32 14.12 2.94 -0.13
CA GLU A 32 12.87 3.46 -0.64
C GLU A 32 11.81 2.38 -0.45
N GLU A 33 10.72 2.77 0.20
CA GLU A 33 9.62 1.88 0.54
C GLU A 33 9.03 1.28 -0.74
N VAL A 34 8.96 -0.05 -0.78
CA VAL A 34 8.34 -0.76 -1.89
C VAL A 34 6.84 -0.69 -1.71
N LEU A 35 6.18 -0.01 -2.63
CA LEU A 35 4.74 0.11 -2.68
C LEU A 35 4.15 -1.00 -3.55
N THR A 36 2.88 -1.32 -3.26
CA THR A 36 2.08 -2.26 -4.04
C THR A 36 0.95 -1.50 -4.69
N GLY A 37 0.75 -1.73 -6.00
CA GLY A 37 -0.37 -1.21 -6.77
C GLY A 37 -1.18 -2.35 -7.36
N ARG A 38 -2.38 -2.07 -7.85
CA ARG A 38 -3.26 -3.04 -8.52
C ARG A 38 -3.69 -2.52 -9.88
N PHE A 39 -3.64 -3.37 -10.89
CA PHE A 39 -4.20 -3.09 -12.21
C PHE A 39 -5.59 -3.73 -12.36
N LEU A 40 -6.61 -2.91 -12.63
CA LEU A 40 -8.01 -3.27 -12.50
C LEU A 40 -8.86 -2.96 -13.74
N ASP A 41 -9.40 -4.03 -14.32
CA ASP A 41 -10.65 -4.16 -15.10
C ASP A 41 -11.20 -5.51 -14.61
N SER A 42 -11.63 -5.54 -13.34
CA SER A 42 -11.39 -6.64 -12.38
C SER A 42 -9.90 -6.91 -12.12
N ALA A 43 -9.58 -7.67 -11.06
CA ALA A 43 -8.19 -8.03 -10.75
C ALA A 43 -7.52 -8.73 -11.94
N CYS A 44 -6.55 -8.06 -12.58
CA CYS A 44 -5.94 -8.57 -13.80
C CYS A 44 -4.60 -9.27 -13.52
N ALA A 45 -4.62 -10.60 -13.54
CA ALA A 45 -3.48 -11.47 -13.28
C ALA A 45 -2.78 -11.89 -14.58
N GLY A 46 -1.45 -12.01 -14.53
CA GLY A 46 -0.67 -12.56 -15.64
C GLY A 46 -0.09 -11.53 -16.62
N LEU A 47 -0.32 -10.23 -16.41
CA LEU A 47 0.37 -9.18 -17.18
C LEU A 47 1.82 -9.08 -16.74
N THR A 48 2.75 -8.97 -17.68
CA THR A 48 4.10 -8.54 -17.35
C THR A 48 4.07 -7.07 -16.96
N TYR A 49 4.97 -6.65 -16.08
CA TYR A 49 5.19 -5.23 -15.83
C TYR A 49 6.66 -4.94 -15.58
N TYR A 50 7.07 -3.70 -15.87
CA TYR A 50 8.34 -3.17 -15.43
C TYR A 50 8.25 -1.70 -15.06
N THR A 51 9.11 -1.30 -14.12
CA THR A 51 9.41 0.07 -13.75
C THR A 51 10.90 0.33 -13.95
N GLN A 52 11.39 1.50 -13.53
CA GLN A 52 12.81 1.81 -13.53
C GLN A 52 13.63 0.84 -12.67
N SER A 53 13.08 0.35 -11.56
CA SER A 53 13.79 -0.52 -10.61
C SER A 53 13.18 -1.92 -10.42
N ARG A 54 11.94 -2.15 -10.86
CA ARG A 54 11.19 -3.39 -10.65
C ARG A 54 10.71 -4.00 -11.96
N SER A 55 10.46 -5.29 -11.93
CA SER A 55 9.78 -6.01 -13.00
C SER A 55 9.16 -7.28 -12.45
N GLY A 56 8.04 -7.70 -13.01
CA GLY A 56 7.37 -8.91 -12.57
C GLY A 56 6.17 -9.26 -13.41
N VAL A 57 5.27 -10.03 -12.81
CA VAL A 57 3.97 -10.41 -13.36
C VAL A 57 2.92 -10.06 -12.33
N THR A 58 1.78 -9.50 -12.75
CA THR A 58 0.67 -9.22 -11.84
C THR A 58 0.13 -10.52 -11.24
N ASN A 59 -0.10 -10.52 -9.93
CA ASN A 59 -0.60 -11.71 -9.23
C ASN A 59 -2.13 -11.85 -9.35
N ALA A 60 -2.71 -12.84 -8.66
CA ALA A 60 -4.16 -13.10 -8.69
C ALA A 60 -5.04 -11.92 -8.22
N ASN A 61 -4.48 -10.98 -7.46
CA ASN A 61 -5.18 -9.77 -7.00
C ASN A 61 -4.95 -8.57 -7.95
N GLY A 62 -4.26 -8.79 -9.07
CA GLY A 62 -3.81 -7.75 -10.00
C GLY A 62 -2.61 -6.95 -9.48
N GLU A 63 -1.90 -7.42 -8.44
CA GLU A 63 -0.90 -6.61 -7.75
C GLU A 63 0.44 -6.57 -8.50
N PHE A 64 1.07 -5.38 -8.51
CA PHE A 64 2.43 -5.13 -8.98
C PHE A 64 3.19 -4.28 -7.93
N THR A 65 4.52 -4.26 -8.01
CA THR A 65 5.37 -3.53 -7.05
C THR A 65 6.14 -2.40 -7.73
N TYR A 66 6.28 -1.27 -7.04
CA TYR A 66 6.94 -0.07 -7.56
C TYR A 66 7.54 0.76 -6.42
N LEU A 67 8.38 1.75 -6.76
CA LEU A 67 8.80 2.82 -5.85
C LEU A 67 8.05 4.12 -6.16
N ALA A 68 7.82 4.95 -5.15
CA ALA A 68 7.08 6.20 -5.30
C ALA A 68 7.66 7.08 -6.43
N GLY A 69 6.79 7.52 -7.36
CA GLY A 69 7.17 8.38 -8.48
C GLY A 69 7.75 7.65 -9.71
N GLU A 70 7.87 6.32 -9.66
CA GLU A 70 8.23 5.52 -10.83
C GLU A 70 7.13 5.51 -11.92
N THR A 71 7.54 5.12 -13.11
CA THR A 71 6.63 4.86 -14.24
C THR A 71 6.52 3.36 -14.39
N VAL A 72 5.30 2.85 -14.53
CA VAL A 72 5.03 1.45 -14.82
C VAL A 72 4.57 1.28 -16.26
N VAL A 73 5.05 0.22 -16.89
CA VAL A 73 4.57 -0.28 -18.20
C VAL A 73 4.08 -1.69 -17.98
N PHE A 74 2.83 -1.97 -18.33
CA PHE A 74 2.28 -3.32 -18.38
C PHE A 74 2.44 -3.92 -19.78
N GLY A 75 2.47 -5.24 -19.87
CA GLY A 75 2.65 -5.93 -21.14
C GLY A 75 1.95 -7.29 -21.23
N LEU A 76 1.70 -7.66 -22.48
CA LEU A 76 1.26 -8.96 -22.96
C LEU A 76 2.32 -9.49 -23.92
N GLY A 77 3.29 -10.26 -23.40
CA GLY A 77 4.45 -10.63 -24.20
C GLY A 77 5.26 -9.38 -24.58
N ASP A 78 5.37 -9.10 -25.89
CA ASP A 78 6.05 -7.90 -26.41
C ASP A 78 5.08 -6.72 -26.66
N LEU A 79 3.76 -6.94 -26.58
CA LEU A 79 2.76 -5.88 -26.66
C LEU A 79 2.78 -5.10 -25.35
N GLU A 80 3.11 -3.82 -25.42
CA GLU A 80 3.12 -2.92 -24.27
C GLU A 80 1.86 -2.06 -24.23
N PHE A 81 1.31 -1.86 -23.03
CA PHE A 81 0.30 -0.84 -22.75
C PHE A 81 0.97 0.52 -22.58
N PRO A 82 0.22 1.63 -22.68
CA PRO A 82 0.75 2.96 -22.41
C PRO A 82 1.45 3.06 -21.04
N ALA A 83 2.58 3.78 -21.01
CA ALA A 83 3.33 4.02 -19.78
C ALA A 83 2.62 5.06 -18.90
N VAL A 84 2.48 4.80 -17.61
CA VAL A 84 1.83 5.70 -16.64
C VAL A 84 2.65 5.83 -15.36
N THR A 85 2.49 6.91 -14.62
CA THR A 85 3.00 7.00 -13.25
C THR A 85 2.38 5.89 -12.41
N ALA A 86 3.22 5.09 -11.74
CA ALA A 86 2.76 4.01 -10.89
C ALA A 86 1.95 4.56 -9.70
N ALA A 87 0.84 3.89 -9.40
CA ALA A 87 -0.10 4.28 -8.34
C ALA A 87 -0.70 3.04 -7.66
N GLN A 88 -1.38 3.24 -6.53
CA GLN A 88 -2.03 2.16 -5.80
C GLN A 88 -3.12 1.45 -6.63
N ILE A 89 -3.83 2.21 -7.47
CA ILE A 89 -4.86 1.71 -8.37
C ILE A 89 -4.58 2.28 -9.75
N LEU A 90 -4.55 1.41 -10.75
CA LEU A 90 -4.49 1.76 -12.17
C LEU A 90 -5.58 0.97 -12.89
N THR A 91 -6.33 1.62 -13.76
CA THR A 91 -7.32 1.01 -14.66
C THR A 91 -6.98 1.39 -16.10
N PRO A 92 -7.70 0.87 -17.11
CA PRO A 92 -7.59 1.36 -18.48
C PRO A 92 -7.74 2.89 -18.62
N LEU A 93 -8.50 3.57 -17.74
CA LEU A 93 -8.60 5.04 -17.74
C LEU A 93 -7.25 5.71 -17.40
N GLU A 94 -6.58 5.25 -16.33
CA GLU A 94 -5.29 5.81 -15.93
C GLU A 94 -4.20 5.54 -16.98
N LEU A 95 -4.21 4.36 -17.61
CA LEU A 95 -3.27 4.06 -18.70
C LEU A 95 -3.48 4.98 -19.90
N ALA A 96 -4.73 5.24 -20.30
CA ALA A 96 -5.05 6.17 -21.38
C ALA A 96 -4.82 7.64 -20.98
N GLY A 97 -4.81 7.95 -19.68
CA GLY A 97 -4.68 9.32 -19.17
C GLY A 97 -5.93 10.17 -19.42
N VAL A 98 -7.12 9.54 -19.39
CA VAL A 98 -8.41 10.18 -19.68
C VAL A 98 -9.45 9.83 -18.61
N GLU A 99 -10.54 10.60 -18.56
CA GLU A 99 -11.67 10.37 -17.63
C GLU A 99 -12.90 9.74 -18.32
N ASP A 100 -12.96 9.76 -19.66
CA ASP A 100 -14.10 9.23 -20.41
C ASP A 100 -13.94 7.72 -20.63
N ILE A 101 -14.82 6.94 -20.01
CA ILE A 101 -14.88 5.48 -20.18
C ILE A 101 -15.21 5.06 -21.62
N ASN A 102 -15.76 5.97 -22.43
CA ASN A 102 -16.05 5.74 -23.84
C ASN A 102 -14.90 6.13 -24.78
N ASP A 103 -13.76 6.56 -24.23
CA ASP A 103 -12.57 6.83 -25.02
C ASP A 103 -12.14 5.58 -25.80
N THR A 104 -11.70 5.76 -27.05
CA THR A 104 -11.41 4.63 -27.96
C THR A 104 -10.28 3.76 -27.42
N GLY A 105 -9.23 4.37 -26.86
CA GLY A 105 -8.11 3.64 -26.29
C GLY A 105 -8.54 2.85 -25.06
N VAL A 106 -9.33 3.46 -24.17
CA VAL A 106 -9.88 2.82 -22.96
C VAL A 106 -10.73 1.59 -23.33
N VAL A 107 -11.66 1.78 -24.26
CA VAL A 107 -12.56 0.71 -24.72
C VAL A 107 -11.76 -0.43 -25.36
N ASN A 108 -10.78 -0.14 -26.19
CA ASN A 108 -9.98 -1.16 -26.86
C ASN A 108 -9.07 -1.93 -25.88
N MET A 109 -8.50 -1.26 -24.88
CA MET A 109 -7.77 -1.93 -23.79
C MET A 109 -8.68 -2.88 -23.01
N ALA A 110 -9.86 -2.40 -22.57
CA ALA A 110 -10.83 -3.21 -21.83
C ALA A 110 -11.33 -4.41 -22.64
N ARG A 111 -11.70 -4.19 -23.91
CA ARG A 111 -12.10 -5.26 -24.83
C ARG A 111 -11.02 -6.33 -24.96
N LEU A 112 -9.76 -5.94 -25.10
CA LEU A 112 -8.65 -6.90 -25.20
C LEU A 112 -8.52 -7.71 -23.91
N LEU A 113 -8.39 -7.04 -22.76
CA LEU A 113 -8.18 -7.70 -21.47
C LEU A 113 -9.28 -8.72 -21.16
N GLN A 114 -10.55 -8.30 -21.27
CA GLN A 114 -11.69 -9.15 -20.98
C GLN A 114 -11.85 -10.31 -22.00
N SER A 115 -11.42 -10.12 -23.25
CA SER A 115 -11.46 -11.21 -24.25
C SER A 115 -10.33 -12.21 -24.08
N LEU A 116 -9.25 -11.84 -23.40
CA LEU A 116 -8.11 -12.72 -23.10
C LEU A 116 -8.29 -13.51 -21.80
N ASP A 117 -9.36 -13.23 -21.05
CA ASP A 117 -9.65 -13.92 -19.82
C ASP A 117 -9.82 -15.43 -20.03
N GLN A 118 -9.13 -16.22 -19.20
CA GLN A 118 -8.93 -17.64 -19.44
C GLN A 118 -10.22 -18.46 -19.29
N ASP A 119 -11.09 -18.13 -18.34
CA ASP A 119 -12.38 -18.81 -18.12
C ASP A 119 -13.59 -18.09 -18.73
N CYS A 120 -13.34 -16.97 -19.42
CA CYS A 120 -14.34 -16.15 -20.13
C CYS A 120 -15.37 -15.50 -19.19
N ASP A 121 -14.98 -15.21 -17.95
CA ASP A 121 -15.83 -14.65 -16.91
C ASP A 121 -15.07 -13.53 -16.16
N PRO A 122 -14.97 -12.33 -16.76
CA PRO A 122 -14.17 -11.24 -16.19
C PRO A 122 -14.73 -10.73 -14.85
N ASP A 123 -15.99 -11.03 -14.51
CA ASP A 123 -16.61 -10.67 -13.23
C ASP A 123 -15.91 -11.32 -12.03
N ASN A 124 -15.17 -12.43 -12.24
CA ASN A 124 -14.47 -13.16 -11.18
C ASN A 124 -12.95 -12.86 -11.11
N GLY A 125 -12.48 -11.91 -11.92
CA GLY A 125 -11.07 -11.64 -12.17
C GLY A 125 -10.75 -11.83 -13.65
N ILE A 126 -9.64 -11.23 -14.11
CA ILE A 126 -9.12 -11.49 -15.45
C ILE A 126 -7.82 -12.25 -15.32
N THR A 127 -7.77 -13.46 -15.87
CA THR A 127 -6.56 -14.27 -15.90
C THR A 127 -5.99 -14.37 -17.31
N ILE A 128 -4.85 -13.72 -17.54
CA ILE A 128 -4.10 -13.82 -18.79
C ILE A 128 -3.29 -15.11 -18.80
N SER A 129 -3.53 -15.95 -19.81
CA SER A 129 -2.82 -17.22 -19.97
C SER A 129 -1.39 -17.03 -20.51
N GLY A 130 -0.54 -18.05 -20.34
CA GLY A 130 0.77 -18.06 -20.98
C GLY A 130 0.69 -18.10 -22.51
N GLU A 131 -0.36 -18.73 -23.06
CA GLU A 131 -0.66 -18.76 -24.48
C GLU A 131 -0.97 -17.37 -25.04
N ALA A 132 -1.69 -16.53 -24.28
CA ALA A 132 -1.94 -15.13 -24.65
C ALA A 132 -0.63 -14.33 -24.74
N LEU A 133 0.28 -14.49 -23.77
CA LEU A 133 1.61 -13.86 -23.79
C LEU A 133 2.43 -14.29 -25.02
N LEU A 134 2.37 -15.58 -25.37
CA LEU A 134 3.06 -16.11 -26.56
C LEU A 134 2.42 -15.61 -27.86
N ALA A 135 1.09 -15.57 -27.94
CA ALA A 135 0.37 -15.09 -29.11
C ALA A 135 0.60 -13.60 -29.38
N ALA A 136 0.90 -12.82 -28.32
CA ALA A 136 1.22 -11.40 -28.40
C ALA A 136 2.70 -11.09 -28.70
N THR A 137 3.56 -12.11 -28.84
CA THR A 137 4.99 -11.91 -29.12
C THR A 137 5.19 -11.21 -30.48
N GLY A 138 6.04 -10.18 -30.50
CA GLY A 138 6.31 -9.33 -31.67
C GLY A 138 5.17 -8.40 -32.09
N MET A 139 4.07 -8.32 -31.33
CA MET A 139 2.99 -7.39 -31.60
C MET A 139 3.30 -5.99 -31.06
N SER A 140 2.85 -4.97 -31.77
CA SER A 140 2.80 -3.59 -31.32
C SER A 140 1.48 -3.03 -31.83
N ILE A 141 0.69 -2.48 -30.91
CA ILE A 141 -0.68 -2.03 -31.20
C ILE A 141 -0.82 -0.59 -30.73
N ASP A 142 -1.46 0.22 -31.56
CA ASP A 142 -2.01 1.51 -31.16
C ASP A 142 -3.49 1.28 -30.80
N PHE A 143 -3.85 1.51 -29.53
CA PHE A 143 -5.21 1.29 -29.04
C PHE A 143 -6.22 2.30 -29.61
N GLU A 144 -5.76 3.40 -30.23
CA GLU A 144 -6.62 4.33 -30.95
C GLU A 144 -6.80 3.97 -32.43
N ASP A 145 -6.13 2.93 -32.93
CA ASP A 145 -6.15 2.57 -34.34
C ASP A 145 -7.54 2.05 -34.78
N PRO A 146 -8.15 2.60 -35.85
CA PRO A 146 -9.42 2.09 -36.37
C PRO A 146 -9.38 0.63 -36.84
N ASP A 147 -8.20 0.08 -37.13
CA ASP A 147 -8.01 -1.32 -37.52
C ASP A 147 -7.73 -2.24 -36.31
N PHE A 148 -7.85 -1.76 -35.07
CA PHE A 148 -7.57 -2.49 -33.83
C PHE A 148 -8.15 -3.92 -33.82
N ASP A 149 -9.44 -4.08 -34.12
CA ASP A 149 -10.12 -5.39 -34.13
C ASP A 149 -9.42 -6.41 -35.04
N THR A 150 -8.94 -5.96 -36.20
CA THR A 150 -8.22 -6.82 -37.15
C THR A 150 -6.83 -7.18 -36.64
N GLN A 151 -6.17 -6.26 -35.95
CA GLN A 151 -4.83 -6.46 -35.39
C GLN A 151 -4.85 -7.49 -34.25
N VAL A 152 -5.86 -7.46 -33.37
CA VAL A 152 -5.97 -8.38 -32.23
C VAL A 152 -6.69 -9.70 -32.54
N ALA A 153 -7.35 -9.84 -33.70
CA ALA A 153 -8.17 -11.01 -34.01
C ALA A 153 -7.43 -12.35 -33.84
N ASN A 154 -6.18 -12.44 -34.32
CA ASN A 154 -5.39 -13.66 -34.18
C ASN A 154 -4.90 -13.89 -32.74
N LEU A 155 -4.63 -12.82 -31.99
CA LEU A 155 -4.27 -12.91 -30.58
C LEU A 155 -5.42 -13.51 -29.79
N VAL A 156 -6.61 -12.91 -29.87
CA VAL A 156 -7.79 -13.37 -29.13
C VAL A 156 -8.20 -14.79 -29.54
N ALA A 157 -8.05 -15.16 -30.82
CA ALA A 157 -8.37 -16.52 -31.28
C ALA A 157 -7.42 -17.61 -30.76
N ASN A 158 -6.22 -17.25 -30.29
CA ASN A 158 -5.17 -18.21 -29.89
C ASN A 158 -4.68 -17.99 -28.45
N ALA A 159 -5.41 -17.24 -27.63
CA ALA A 159 -5.01 -16.82 -26.29
C ALA A 159 -5.28 -17.85 -25.18
N GLY A 160 -5.60 -19.10 -25.52
CA GLY A 160 -5.70 -20.19 -24.54
C GLY A 160 -6.94 -20.15 -23.64
N GLN A 161 -8.02 -19.49 -24.08
CA GLN A 161 -9.27 -19.49 -23.35
C GLN A 161 -9.89 -20.90 -23.30
N GLN A 162 -10.49 -21.24 -22.17
CA GLN A 162 -11.03 -22.57 -21.88
C GLN A 162 -12.32 -22.86 -22.64
N ASN A 163 -13.04 -21.82 -23.04
CA ASN A 163 -14.29 -21.94 -23.79
C ASN A 163 -14.17 -21.27 -25.17
N SER A 164 -14.40 -22.07 -26.21
CA SER A 164 -14.35 -21.63 -27.61
C SER A 164 -15.30 -20.47 -27.96
N THR A 165 -16.30 -20.17 -27.11
CA THR A 165 -17.24 -19.06 -27.35
C THR A 165 -16.67 -17.69 -27.03
N CYS A 166 -15.52 -17.57 -26.37
CA CYS A 166 -14.86 -16.29 -26.08
C CYS A 166 -13.54 -16.09 -26.84
N THR A 167 -13.40 -16.77 -27.99
CA THR A 167 -12.21 -16.67 -28.86
C THR A 167 -12.30 -15.54 -29.90
N THR A 168 -13.22 -14.60 -29.67
CA THR A 168 -13.41 -13.38 -30.45
C THR A 168 -13.48 -12.19 -29.52
N LEU A 169 -13.05 -11.04 -30.01
CA LEU A 169 -13.10 -9.79 -29.25
C LEU A 169 -14.56 -9.50 -28.83
N ILE A 170 -14.78 -9.18 -27.55
CA ILE A 170 -16.10 -8.81 -27.04
C ILE A 170 -16.57 -7.47 -27.62
N ASP A 171 -17.89 -7.24 -27.55
CA ASP A 171 -18.48 -5.99 -28.00
C ASP A 171 -18.07 -4.83 -27.08
N ALA A 172 -17.93 -3.62 -27.66
CA ALA A 172 -17.57 -2.42 -26.91
C ALA A 172 -18.52 -2.15 -25.73
N ASP A 173 -19.84 -2.31 -25.94
CA ASP A 173 -20.84 -2.10 -24.88
C ASP A 173 -20.65 -3.08 -23.71
N GLN A 174 -20.22 -4.32 -23.97
CA GLN A 174 -19.95 -5.30 -22.92
C GLN A 174 -18.69 -4.91 -22.13
N ALA A 175 -17.63 -4.52 -22.84
CA ALA A 175 -16.39 -4.09 -22.21
C ALA A 175 -16.58 -2.85 -21.34
N ILE A 176 -17.33 -1.86 -21.84
CA ILE A 176 -17.68 -0.64 -21.10
C ILE A 176 -18.53 -0.99 -19.88
N ALA A 177 -19.52 -1.87 -20.01
CA ALA A 177 -20.38 -2.24 -18.89
C ALA A 177 -19.58 -2.94 -17.76
N HIS A 178 -18.66 -3.83 -18.13
CA HIS A 178 -17.80 -4.50 -17.16
C HIS A 178 -16.84 -3.52 -16.49
N LEU A 179 -16.10 -2.71 -17.26
CA LEU A 179 -15.19 -1.70 -16.70
C LEU A 179 -15.95 -0.70 -15.82
N GLN A 180 -17.16 -0.29 -16.22
CA GLN A 180 -18.02 0.56 -15.40
C GLN A 180 -18.41 -0.14 -14.09
N ASN A 181 -18.64 -1.45 -14.10
CA ASN A 181 -18.88 -2.20 -12.87
C ASN A 181 -17.62 -2.22 -12.00
N THR A 182 -16.43 -2.45 -12.55
CA THR A 182 -15.17 -2.36 -11.79
C THR A 182 -14.99 -0.96 -11.17
N LEU A 183 -15.22 0.10 -11.94
CA LEU A 183 -15.12 1.48 -11.46
C LEU A 183 -16.21 1.78 -10.42
N ASN A 184 -17.42 1.28 -10.64
CA ASN A 184 -18.50 1.37 -9.67
C ASN A 184 -18.15 0.61 -8.40
N GLU A 185 -17.51 -0.55 -8.46
CA GLU A 185 -17.04 -1.28 -7.29
C GLU A 185 -15.93 -0.51 -6.61
N LEU A 186 -14.97 0.06 -7.33
CA LEU A 186 -13.97 0.97 -6.73
C LEU A 186 -14.63 2.18 -6.05
N ASN A 187 -15.71 2.70 -6.62
CA ASN A 187 -16.50 3.80 -6.07
C ASN A 187 -17.48 3.35 -4.97
N ASN A 188 -17.94 2.09 -4.99
CA ASN A 188 -18.94 1.47 -4.11
C ASN A 188 -18.31 0.46 -3.15
N GLN A 189 -16.99 0.41 -3.03
CA GLN A 189 -16.31 -0.25 -1.92
C GLN A 189 -16.75 0.53 -0.67
N THR A 190 -17.86 0.05 -0.11
CA THR A 190 -18.40 0.40 1.20
C THR A 190 -17.68 -0.37 2.32
N GLU A 191 -16.42 -0.73 2.07
CA GLU A 191 -15.35 -0.67 3.07
C GLU A 191 -14.35 0.33 2.48
N PRO A 192 -14.41 1.61 2.86
CA PRO A 192 -13.74 2.67 2.13
C PRO A 192 -12.23 2.68 2.44
N PRO A 193 -11.37 3.20 1.56
CA PRO A 193 -10.20 3.93 2.02
C PRO A 193 -10.71 5.28 2.55
N ILE A 194 -10.73 5.48 3.87
CA ILE A 194 -10.79 6.82 4.42
C ILE A 194 -9.45 7.14 5.05
N GLY A 195 -8.73 7.92 4.28
CA GLY A 195 -7.97 9.03 4.80
C GLY A 195 -7.13 9.62 3.70
N ASP A 196 -7.18 10.93 3.53
CA ASP A 196 -5.97 11.72 3.26
C ASP A 196 -5.01 11.61 4.47
N GLY A 197 -4.71 10.40 4.94
CA GLY A 197 -4.18 10.13 6.27
C GLY A 197 -4.99 10.84 7.38
N LEU A 198 -4.28 11.50 8.29
CA LEU A 198 -4.86 12.25 9.41
C LEU A 198 -5.86 13.33 8.94
N ALA A 199 -5.63 13.94 7.77
CA ALA A 199 -6.48 15.03 7.29
C ALA A 199 -7.93 14.59 7.02
N GLY A 200 -8.12 13.36 6.55
CA GLY A 200 -9.46 12.78 6.34
C GLY A 200 -10.17 12.40 7.65
N LYS A 201 -9.42 12.32 8.76
CA LYS A 201 -9.93 11.89 10.07
C LYS A 201 -10.07 13.02 11.08
N VAL A 202 -9.83 14.26 10.68
CA VAL A 202 -10.07 15.43 11.53
C VAL A 202 -11.49 15.42 12.08
N GLY A 203 -11.61 15.66 13.38
CA GLY A 203 -12.85 15.65 14.14
C GLY A 203 -12.74 14.97 15.48
N LEU A 204 -13.85 15.01 16.22
CA LEU A 204 -14.01 14.34 17.50
C LEU A 204 -14.55 12.92 17.28
N TRP A 205 -13.94 11.96 17.95
CA TRP A 205 -14.29 10.54 17.90
C TRP A 205 -14.52 10.03 19.31
N GLU A 206 -15.63 9.34 19.54
CA GLU A 206 -15.99 8.81 20.86
C GLU A 206 -16.36 7.34 20.77
N GLY A 207 -16.03 6.56 21.80
CA GLY A 207 -16.41 5.17 21.84
C GLY A 207 -15.92 4.45 23.08
N GLU A 208 -15.71 3.14 22.96
CA GLU A 208 -15.33 2.30 24.09
C GLU A 208 -14.11 1.44 23.77
N GLY A 209 -13.17 1.40 24.71
CA GLY A 209 -12.04 0.47 24.74
C GLY A 209 -12.31 -0.67 25.73
N GLN A 210 -11.79 -1.85 25.42
CA GLN A 210 -12.00 -3.04 26.23
C GLN A 210 -10.74 -3.90 26.33
N GLN A 211 -10.62 -4.55 27.49
CA GLN A 211 -9.73 -5.65 27.81
C GLN A 211 -10.56 -6.77 28.45
N PRO A 212 -10.00 -7.99 28.63
CA PRO A 212 -10.70 -9.06 29.33
C PRO A 212 -11.22 -8.64 30.71
N GLY A 213 -12.54 -8.40 30.82
CA GLY A 213 -13.23 -8.07 32.07
C GLY A 213 -13.31 -6.59 32.44
N ILE A 214 -12.79 -5.67 31.62
CA ILE A 214 -12.84 -4.21 31.88
C ILE A 214 -13.15 -3.48 30.57
N SER A 215 -14.02 -2.47 30.64
CA SER A 215 -14.26 -1.51 29.56
C SER A 215 -14.14 -0.08 30.07
N TRP A 216 -13.85 0.85 29.17
CA TRP A 216 -13.76 2.28 29.45
C TRP A 216 -14.19 3.09 28.25
N THR A 217 -14.55 4.35 28.49
CA THR A 217 -14.86 5.30 27.41
C THR A 217 -13.58 5.91 26.86
N ILE A 218 -13.56 6.17 25.55
CA ILE A 218 -12.48 6.83 24.82
C ILE A 218 -13.05 8.06 24.12
N SER A 219 -12.31 9.17 24.16
CA SER A 219 -12.56 10.37 23.35
C SER A 219 -11.25 10.78 22.68
N ILE A 220 -11.24 10.92 21.36
CA ILE A 220 -10.09 11.34 20.57
C ILE A 220 -10.46 12.55 19.73
N ASP A 221 -9.75 13.66 19.93
CA ASP A 221 -9.87 14.86 19.11
C ASP A 221 -8.67 14.90 18.14
N LEU A 222 -8.95 14.60 16.86
CA LEU A 222 -7.95 14.64 15.80
C LEU A 222 -8.02 16.01 15.11
N GLN A 223 -6.96 16.81 15.24
CA GLN A 223 -6.76 18.04 14.47
C GLN A 223 -5.50 17.93 13.60
N LEU A 224 -5.29 18.87 12.68
CA LEU A 224 -4.09 18.88 11.83
C LEU A 224 -2.80 19.24 12.59
N ASP A 225 -2.92 19.98 13.69
CA ASP A 225 -1.81 20.52 14.47
C ASP A 225 -1.65 19.86 15.85
N GLN A 226 -2.70 19.22 16.38
CA GLN A 226 -2.68 18.56 17.67
C GLN A 226 -3.68 17.40 17.73
N GLN A 227 -3.28 16.29 18.33
CA GLN A 227 -4.15 15.15 18.55
C GLN A 227 -4.23 14.89 20.06
N LEU A 228 -5.45 14.91 20.59
CA LEU A 228 -5.72 14.69 22.00
C LEU A 228 -6.45 13.36 22.19
N ILE A 229 -6.07 12.62 23.21
CA ILE A 229 -6.79 11.42 23.66
C ILE A 229 -7.15 11.55 25.13
N GLU A 230 -8.39 11.23 25.46
CA GLU A 230 -8.88 11.13 26.83
C GLU A 230 -9.56 9.77 27.04
N TYR A 231 -9.44 9.27 28.26
CA TYR A 231 -10.17 8.11 28.74
C TYR A 231 -11.04 8.54 29.92
N PRO A 232 -12.22 9.16 29.68
CA PRO A 232 -12.97 9.86 30.72
C PRO A 232 -13.33 8.98 31.92
N SER A 233 -13.72 7.73 31.70
CA SER A 233 -14.06 6.80 32.79
C SER A 233 -12.85 6.32 33.60
N LEU A 234 -11.63 6.53 33.11
CA LEU A 234 -10.37 6.26 33.81
C LEU A 234 -9.73 7.53 34.40
N GLU A 235 -10.31 8.71 34.15
CA GLU A 235 -9.81 9.99 34.63
C GLU A 235 -8.34 10.26 34.22
N CYS A 236 -8.00 9.97 32.96
CA CYS A 236 -6.65 10.18 32.41
C CYS A 236 -6.71 10.62 30.94
N GLY A 237 -5.58 11.11 30.43
CA GLY A 237 -5.44 11.49 29.03
C GLY A 237 -4.14 12.21 28.72
N GLY A 238 -3.98 12.60 27.47
CA GLY A 238 -2.80 13.28 26.97
C GLY A 238 -2.81 13.48 25.47
N TYR A 239 -1.62 13.57 24.87
CA TYR A 239 -1.48 13.86 23.45
C TYR A 239 -1.02 12.62 22.68
N LEU A 240 -1.44 12.55 21.42
CA LEU A 240 -0.98 11.57 20.46
C LEU A 240 0.06 12.22 19.53
N THR A 241 1.18 11.55 19.30
CA THR A 241 2.20 11.96 18.32
C THR A 241 2.13 11.01 17.15
N LEU A 242 1.81 11.51 15.95
CA LEU A 242 1.74 10.69 14.74
C LEU A 242 3.11 10.05 14.46
N LEU A 243 3.12 8.73 14.33
CA LEU A 243 4.30 7.94 13.96
C LEU A 243 4.24 7.54 12.49
N GLN A 244 3.07 7.06 12.06
CA GLN A 244 2.82 6.61 10.70
C GLN A 244 1.37 6.93 10.33
N GLU A 245 1.16 7.32 9.07
CA GLU A 245 -0.17 7.43 8.48
C GLU A 245 -0.20 6.72 7.12
N SER A 246 -1.38 6.21 6.81
CA SER A 246 -1.77 5.65 5.52
C SER A 246 -3.25 5.93 5.33
N ASP A 247 -3.77 5.62 4.15
CA ASP A 247 -5.19 5.80 3.82
C ASP A 247 -6.12 4.86 4.63
N ALA A 248 -5.57 3.85 5.31
CA ALA A 248 -6.34 2.86 6.06
C ALA A 248 -6.06 2.84 7.57
N GLN A 249 -4.95 3.42 8.01
CA GLN A 249 -4.53 3.35 9.40
C GLN A 249 -3.68 4.56 9.81
N LEU A 250 -3.96 5.07 11.01
CA LEU A 250 -3.12 6.02 11.72
C LEU A 250 -2.47 5.32 12.91
N GLN A 251 -1.17 5.49 13.07
CA GLN A 251 -0.42 4.99 14.22
C GLN A 251 0.17 6.16 14.99
N PHE A 252 -0.10 6.20 16.29
CA PHE A 252 0.37 7.24 17.19
C PHE A 252 1.16 6.67 18.35
N ARG A 253 2.12 7.46 18.84
CA ARG A 253 2.64 7.32 20.19
C ARG A 253 1.80 8.12 21.14
N GLU A 254 1.29 7.47 22.17
CA GLU A 254 0.59 8.13 23.26
C GLU A 254 1.58 8.73 24.27
N THR A 255 1.28 9.91 24.78
CA THR A 255 1.94 10.49 25.94
C THR A 255 0.91 10.99 26.93
N ILE A 256 0.76 10.27 28.04
CA ILE A 256 -0.18 10.59 29.11
C ILE A 256 0.35 11.79 29.89
N THR A 257 -0.47 12.84 30.00
CA THR A 257 -0.09 14.10 30.67
C THR A 257 -0.83 14.32 32.00
N PHE A 258 -1.92 13.61 32.23
CA PHE A 258 -2.64 13.59 33.50
C PHE A 258 -3.26 12.20 33.77
N GLY A 259 -3.51 11.89 35.04
CA GLY A 259 -4.09 10.60 35.42
C GLY A 259 -3.16 9.38 35.19
N ALA A 260 -1.84 9.59 35.17
CA ALA A 260 -0.84 8.55 34.87
C ALA A 260 -0.84 7.33 35.82
N THR A 261 -1.56 7.38 36.95
CA THR A 261 -1.76 6.21 37.82
C THR A 261 -2.90 5.30 37.36
N HIS A 262 -3.76 5.77 36.45
CA HIS A 262 -4.93 5.04 35.95
C HIS A 262 -4.71 4.49 34.54
N CYS A 263 -3.69 4.96 33.83
CA CYS A 263 -3.48 4.65 32.42
C CYS A 263 -2.04 4.28 32.12
N CYS A 264 -1.89 3.50 31.06
CA CYS A 264 -0.60 3.10 30.54
C CYS A 264 -0.04 4.22 29.67
N ASP A 265 1.20 4.64 29.95
CA ASP A 265 1.87 5.69 29.19
C ASP A 265 2.81 5.08 28.14
N GLN A 266 3.11 5.85 27.09
CA GLN A 266 4.02 5.50 26.00
C GLN A 266 3.59 4.31 25.12
N GLY A 267 2.29 4.00 25.12
CA GLY A 267 1.71 2.99 24.23
C GLY A 267 1.64 3.44 22.78
N ILE A 268 1.37 2.46 21.92
CA ILE A 268 1.02 2.67 20.52
C ILE A 268 -0.50 2.61 20.40
N VAL A 269 -1.08 3.67 19.83
CA VAL A 269 -2.50 3.73 19.45
C VAL A 269 -2.60 3.57 17.95
N GLU A 270 -3.30 2.55 17.50
CA GLU A 270 -3.65 2.29 16.11
C GLU A 270 -5.14 2.62 15.92
N LEU A 271 -5.43 3.51 14.96
CA LEU A 271 -6.78 3.79 14.50
C LEU A 271 -6.91 3.25 13.08
N THR A 272 -7.58 2.13 12.94
CA THR A 272 -7.85 1.51 11.64
C THR A 272 -9.19 1.98 11.14
N ASP A 273 -9.23 2.39 9.88
CA ASP A 273 -10.47 2.80 9.25
C ASP A 273 -11.45 1.64 9.09
N GLN A 274 -12.73 1.93 9.32
CA GLN A 274 -13.83 0.99 9.12
C GLN A 274 -14.95 1.64 8.29
N SER A 275 -15.27 2.91 8.54
CA SER A 275 -16.21 3.67 7.70
C SER A 275 -16.08 5.18 7.90
N ALA A 276 -16.89 5.98 7.19
CA ALA A 276 -16.88 7.45 7.25
C ALA A 276 -17.01 7.99 8.67
N THR A 277 -17.67 7.22 9.51
CA THR A 277 -18.04 7.57 10.87
C THR A 277 -17.57 6.53 11.88
N GLU A 278 -16.78 5.51 11.50
CA GLU A 278 -16.32 4.47 12.43
C GLU A 278 -14.81 4.20 12.28
N LEU A 279 -14.13 4.06 13.41
CA LEU A 279 -12.73 3.63 13.51
C LEU A 279 -12.64 2.45 14.47
N VAL A 280 -11.75 1.50 14.17
CA VAL A 280 -11.31 0.48 15.12
C VAL A 280 -10.11 1.02 15.88
N TYR A 281 -10.23 1.06 17.20
CA TYR A 281 -9.17 1.44 18.12
C TYR A 281 -8.40 0.21 18.57
N ARG A 282 -7.07 0.29 18.58
CA ARG A 282 -6.22 -0.68 19.24
C ARG A 282 -5.08 0.01 19.97
N TRP A 283 -4.80 -0.46 21.18
CA TRP A 283 -3.66 -0.02 21.98
C TRP A 283 -2.75 -1.20 22.28
N HIS A 284 -1.44 -1.00 22.17
CA HIS A 284 -0.47 -1.99 22.61
C HIS A 284 0.87 -1.39 23.07
N ALA A 285 1.62 -2.20 23.80
CA ALA A 285 2.99 -1.92 24.18
C ALA A 285 3.96 -2.00 22.98
N ASP A 286 5.03 -1.18 23.00
CA ASP A 286 6.11 -1.14 22.00
C ASP A 286 7.37 -1.97 22.40
N GLU A 287 7.32 -2.64 23.57
CA GLU A 287 8.34 -3.50 24.22
C GLU A 287 9.37 -2.89 25.22
N THR A 288 9.78 -3.78 26.14
CA THR A 288 10.76 -3.77 27.27
C THR A 288 10.60 -2.84 28.47
N THR A 289 9.82 -1.75 28.42
CA THR A 289 9.67 -0.84 29.58
C THR A 289 8.24 -0.64 30.06
N VAL A 290 7.28 -1.39 29.51
CA VAL A 290 5.86 -1.18 29.81
C VAL A 290 5.52 -1.72 31.21
N PRO A 291 4.74 -0.98 32.02
CA PRO A 291 4.24 -1.46 33.29
C PRO A 291 3.51 -2.82 33.16
N PRO A 292 3.60 -3.72 34.16
CA PRO A 292 3.06 -5.08 34.07
C PRO A 292 1.53 -5.19 33.98
N ASN A 293 0.80 -4.08 33.96
CA ASN A 293 -0.67 -4.04 33.91
C ASN A 293 -1.19 -3.48 32.57
N CYS A 294 -0.35 -3.43 31.56
CA CYS A 294 -0.66 -2.83 30.27
C CYS A 294 -0.71 -3.90 29.20
N ASP A 295 -1.91 -4.44 28.98
CA ASP A 295 -2.19 -5.42 27.93
C ASP A 295 -2.78 -4.75 26.69
N ILE A 296 -2.86 -5.51 25.61
CA ILE A 296 -3.52 -5.05 24.38
C ILE A 296 -4.98 -4.69 24.70
N ALA A 297 -5.40 -3.51 24.27
CA ALA A 297 -6.80 -3.09 24.31
C ALA A 297 -7.33 -2.93 22.89
N VAL A 298 -8.62 -3.21 22.70
CA VAL A 298 -9.32 -3.02 21.43
C VAL A 298 -10.62 -2.28 21.67
N GLY A 299 -11.10 -1.55 20.67
CA GLY A 299 -12.31 -0.76 20.80
C GLY A 299 -12.85 -0.30 19.46
N SER A 300 -13.97 0.40 19.51
CA SER A 300 -14.57 1.06 18.36
C SER A 300 -14.87 2.50 18.72
N LEU A 301 -14.66 3.40 17.78
CA LEU A 301 -14.94 4.83 17.91
C LEU A 301 -15.91 5.25 16.80
N THR A 302 -16.82 6.14 17.14
CA THR A 302 -17.77 6.75 16.22
C THR A 302 -17.50 8.25 16.12
N LYS A 303 -17.58 8.82 14.92
CA LYS A 303 -17.41 10.25 14.70
C LYS A 303 -18.57 11.02 15.34
N VAL A 304 -18.25 12.05 16.11
CA VAL A 304 -19.24 12.98 16.67
C VAL A 304 -19.57 14.04 15.61
N GLU A 305 -20.85 14.17 15.26
CA GLU A 305 -21.37 15.20 14.34
C GLU A 305 -21.34 16.61 14.91
#